data_AF-A0A6H0JLZ7-F1
#
_entry.id   AF-A0A6H0JLZ7-F1
#
_cell.length_a   1.000
_cell.length_b   1.000
_cell.length_c   1.000
_cell.angle_alpha   90.00
_cell.angle_beta   90.00
_cell.angle_gamma   90.00
#
_symmetry.space_group_name_H-M   'P 1'
#
loop_
_entity.id
_entity.type
_entity.pdbx_description
1 polymer ?
#
loop_
_entity_poly.entity_id
_entity_poly.type
_entity_poly.pdbx_seq_one_letter_code
_entity_poly.pdbx_strand_id
1 'polypeptide(L)'
;MHGEAARHQARLVECAGIQGGAKAFWSAIDAIFAQSAGNGGGLPGGTLDFPELDQARLEKCAKDNELIDSDIKLDIDIARSKGITATPTLVIRDNQTGACLTTAWLSK
;
A
#
# COMPACT_ATOMS: atom_id res chain seq x y z
N MET A 1 -13.95 -1.96 0.20
CA MET A 1 -12.75 -1.16 0.55
C MET A 1 -12.59 -1.23 2.07
N HIS A 2 -11.45 -1.67 2.60
CA HIS A 2 -11.25 -1.96 4.04
C HIS A 2 -11.03 -0.71 4.92
N GLY A 3 -11.68 0.41 4.58
CA GLY A 3 -11.78 1.58 5.44
C GLY A 3 -10.48 2.36 5.68
N GLU A 4 -10.41 3.01 6.84
CA GLU A 4 -9.30 3.87 7.27
C GLU A 4 -8.00 3.09 7.51
N ALA A 5 -8.10 1.89 8.11
CA ALA A 5 -6.96 1.03 8.39
C ALA A 5 -6.12 0.74 7.13
N ALA A 6 -6.76 0.35 6.03
CA ALA A 6 -6.06 0.06 4.78
C ALA A 6 -5.41 1.32 4.16
N ARG A 7 -6.05 2.49 4.28
CA ARG A 7 -5.45 3.76 3.82
C ARG A 7 -4.24 4.16 4.66
N HIS A 8 -4.33 4.01 5.98
CA HIS A 8 -3.22 4.27 6.88
C HIS A 8 -2.03 3.35 6.59
N GLN A 9 -2.29 2.05 6.40
CA GLN A 9 -1.27 1.06 6.06
C GLN A 9 -0.61 1.32 4.69
N ALA A 10 -1.37 1.79 3.68
CA ALA A 10 -0.81 2.21 2.41
C ALA A 10 0.18 3.39 2.58
N ARG A 11 -0.15 4.37 3.44
CA ARG A 11 0.78 5.48 3.74
C ARG A 11 2.03 5.01 4.48
N LEU A 12 1.89 4.07 5.42
CA LEU A 12 3.04 3.52 6.16
C LEU A 12 4.07 2.85 5.25
N VAL A 13 3.65 2.06 4.25
CA VAL A 13 4.60 1.39 3.35
C VAL A 13 5.33 2.39 2.45
N GLU A 14 4.64 3.40 1.93
CA GLU A 14 5.27 4.49 1.15
C GLU A 14 6.27 5.29 1.99
N CYS A 15 5.90 5.62 3.23
CA CYS A 15 6.78 6.30 4.16
C CYS A 15 7.99 5.45 4.56
N ALA A 16 7.85 4.13 4.68
CA ALA A 16 8.97 3.22 4.84
C ALA A 16 9.90 3.26 3.62
N GLY A 17 9.33 3.31 2.41
CA GLY A 17 10.05 3.52 1.15
C GLY A 17 10.88 4.80 1.14
N ILE A 18 10.35 5.91 1.67
CA ILE A 18 11.10 7.17 1.80
C ILE A 18 12.31 7.01 2.74
N GLN A 19 12.19 6.22 3.80
CA GLN A 19 13.29 6.04 4.76
C GLN A 19 14.38 5.09 4.28
N GLY A 20 14.00 3.96 3.67
CA GLY A 20 14.93 2.86 3.39
C GLY A 20 14.81 2.26 1.98
N GLY A 21 14.15 2.96 1.05
CA GLY A 21 13.98 2.54 -0.34
C GLY A 21 13.16 1.27 -0.49
N ALA A 22 13.35 0.58 -1.61
CA ALA A 22 12.56 -0.60 -1.96
C ALA A 22 12.62 -1.70 -0.88
N LYS A 23 13.78 -1.89 -0.23
CA LYS A 23 13.92 -2.90 0.83
C LYS A 23 12.97 -2.60 2.00
N ALA A 24 12.96 -1.37 2.50
CA ALA A 24 12.10 -0.99 3.61
C ALA A 24 10.61 -1.01 3.22
N PHE A 25 10.27 -0.58 2.00
CA PHE A 25 8.91 -0.67 1.48
C PHE A 25 8.38 -2.12 1.50
N TRP A 26 9.12 -3.06 0.91
CA TRP A 26 8.69 -4.46 0.85
C TRP A 26 8.66 -5.12 2.23
N SER A 27 9.66 -4.86 3.09
CA SER A 27 9.64 -5.36 4.46
C SER A 27 8.50 -4.78 5.30
N ALA A 28 8.09 -3.52 5.07
CA ALA A 28 6.92 -2.94 5.73
C ALA A 28 5.62 -3.61 5.28
N ILE A 29 5.49 -3.98 3.99
CA ILE A 29 4.34 -4.75 3.49
C ILE A 29 4.24 -6.08 4.25
N ASP A 30 5.34 -6.83 4.34
CA ASP A 30 5.37 -8.11 5.07
C ASP A 30 5.01 -7.92 6.55
N ALA A 31 5.57 -6.89 7.19
CA ALA A 31 5.28 -6.56 8.58
C ALA A 31 3.80 -6.22 8.80
N ILE A 32 3.18 -5.45 7.90
CA ILE A 32 1.74 -5.12 8.00
C ILE A 32 0.88 -6.37 7.83
N PHE A 33 1.19 -7.25 6.88
CA PHE A 33 0.44 -8.50 6.72
C PHE A 33 0.57 -9.42 7.94
N ALA A 34 1.72 -9.41 8.61
CA ALA A 34 1.93 -10.22 9.81
C ALA A 34 1.26 -9.63 11.07
N GLN A 35 1.23 -8.29 11.21
CA GLN A 35 0.83 -7.63 12.45
C GLN A 35 -0.62 -7.11 12.44
N SER A 36 -1.20 -6.88 11.27
CA SER A 36 -2.58 -6.38 11.19
C SER A 36 -3.59 -7.47 11.52
N ALA A 37 -4.67 -7.10 12.20
CA ALA A 37 -5.85 -7.97 12.37
C ALA A 37 -6.57 -8.30 11.04
N GLY A 38 -6.19 -7.65 9.93
CA GLY A 38 -6.80 -7.86 8.62
C GLY A 38 -8.24 -7.37 8.54
N ASN A 39 -8.86 -7.50 7.36
CA ASN A 39 -10.29 -7.26 7.13
C ASN A 39 -10.84 -5.88 7.59
N GLY A 40 -9.98 -4.88 7.72
CA GLY A 40 -10.33 -3.54 8.22
C GLY A 40 -10.08 -3.32 9.72
N GLY A 41 -9.60 -4.33 10.46
CA GLY A 41 -9.23 -4.20 11.88
C GLY A 41 -7.93 -3.42 12.13
N GLY A 42 -7.07 -3.29 11.12
CA GLY A 42 -5.88 -2.45 11.20
C GLY A 42 -4.75 -3.02 12.05
N LEU A 43 -3.78 -2.16 12.37
CA LEU A 43 -2.68 -2.48 13.28
C LEU A 43 -3.11 -2.22 14.74
N PRO A 44 -2.61 -3.00 15.71
CA PRO A 44 -2.83 -2.69 17.13
C PRO A 44 -2.38 -1.26 17.45
N GLY A 45 -3.30 -0.42 17.95
CA GLY A 45 -3.04 0.98 18.25
C GLY A 45 -2.74 1.87 17.03
N GLY A 46 -2.82 1.34 15.80
CA GLY A 46 -2.46 2.06 14.57
C GLY A 46 -0.95 2.14 14.30
N THR A 47 -0.11 1.50 15.12
CA THR A 47 1.36 1.57 15.02
C THR A 47 1.91 0.29 14.42
N LEU A 48 2.90 0.43 13.54
CA LEU A 48 3.64 -0.68 12.96
C LEU A 48 4.89 -0.94 13.80
N ASP A 49 5.06 -2.13 14.35
CA ASP A 49 6.31 -2.51 15.00
C ASP A 49 7.36 -2.84 13.93
N PHE A 50 8.29 -1.90 13.69
CA PHE A 50 9.32 -2.06 12.67
C PHE A 50 10.64 -1.39 13.09
N PRO A 51 11.40 -2.00 14.01
CA PRO A 51 12.49 -1.34 14.75
C PRO A 51 13.67 -0.89 13.87
N GLU A 52 13.78 -1.39 12.65
CA GLU A 52 14.81 -1.00 11.68
C GLU A 52 14.60 0.42 11.11
N LEU A 53 13.41 1.02 11.31
CA LEU A 53 13.08 2.37 10.85
C LEU A 53 12.91 3.35 12.01
N ASP A 54 13.02 4.65 11.70
CA ASP A 54 12.62 5.71 12.65
C ASP A 54 11.10 5.77 12.72
N GLN A 55 10.55 5.25 13.82
CA GLN A 55 9.12 5.13 14.06
C GLN A 55 8.40 6.47 14.13
N ALA A 56 8.97 7.45 14.84
CA ALA A 56 8.37 8.78 14.95
C ALA A 56 8.32 9.47 13.58
N ARG A 57 9.38 9.32 12.78
CA ARG A 57 9.41 9.82 11.40
C ARG A 57 8.42 9.08 10.50
N LEU A 58 8.26 7.77 10.68
CA LEU A 58 7.33 6.94 9.92
C LEU A 58 5.87 7.39 10.15
N GLU A 59 5.47 7.49 11.42
CA GLU A 59 4.13 7.93 11.81
C GLU A 59 3.84 9.37 11.38
N LYS A 60 4.81 10.28 11.57
CA LYS A 60 4.66 11.68 11.12
C LYS A 60 4.49 11.76 9.61
N CYS A 61 5.28 11.00 8.85
CA CYS A 61 5.14 10.94 7.39
C CYS A 61 3.75 10.43 6.99
N ALA A 62 3.28 9.34 7.60
CA ALA A 62 1.98 8.77 7.26
C ALA A 62 0.80 9.70 7.61
N LYS A 63 0.99 10.58 8.58
CA LYS A 63 0.00 11.59 8.99
C LYS A 63 0.00 12.84 8.10
N ASP A 64 1.18 13.36 7.76
CA ASP A 64 1.32 14.74 7.26
C ASP A 64 1.72 14.82 5.77
N ASN A 65 2.18 13.73 5.15
CA ASN A 65 2.74 13.78 3.79
C ASN A 65 1.67 13.68 2.68
N GLU A 66 1.22 14.84 2.20
CA GLU A 66 0.20 14.97 1.14
C GLU A 66 0.65 14.45 -0.24
N LEU A 67 1.96 14.38 -0.52
CA LEU A 67 2.44 13.84 -1.80
C LEU A 67 2.15 12.34 -1.90
N ILE A 68 2.47 11.60 -0.84
CA ILE A 68 2.17 10.16 -0.75
C ILE A 68 0.66 9.93 -0.82
N ASP A 69 -0.12 10.77 -0.12
CA ASP A 69 -1.58 10.66 -0.17
C ASP A 69 -2.12 10.88 -1.59
N SER A 70 -1.52 11.81 -2.34
CA SER A 70 -1.86 12.06 -3.74
C SER A 70 -1.50 10.89 -4.65
N ASP A 71 -0.33 10.28 -4.46
CA ASP A 71 0.11 9.12 -5.24
C ASP A 71 -0.80 7.90 -4.98
N ILE A 72 -1.16 7.64 -3.72
CA ILE A 72 -2.11 6.57 -3.37
C ILE A 72 -3.49 6.82 -4.01
N LYS A 73 -3.98 8.07 -4.00
CA LYS A 73 -5.23 8.44 -4.67
C LYS A 73 -5.15 8.24 -6.18
N LEU A 74 -4.01 8.60 -6.79
CA LEU A 74 -3.79 8.42 -8.21
C LEU A 74 -3.87 6.92 -8.60
N ASP A 75 -3.24 6.04 -7.84
CA ASP A 75 -3.32 4.58 -8.09
C ASP A 75 -4.75 4.05 -7.98
N ILE A 76 -5.51 4.52 -6.97
CA ILE A 76 -6.93 4.18 -6.81
C ILE A 76 -7.75 4.66 -8.00
N ASP A 77 -7.54 5.87 -8.47
CA ASP A 77 -8.29 6.44 -9.58
C ASP A 77 -7.93 5.79 -10.92
N ILE A 78 -6.66 5.44 -11.12
CA ILE A 78 -6.22 4.62 -12.26
C ILE A 78 -6.90 3.25 -12.21
N ALA A 79 -6.92 2.57 -11.06
CA ALA A 79 -7.59 1.29 -10.90
C ALA A 79 -9.09 1.36 -11.23
N ARG A 80 -9.78 2.38 -10.72
CA ARG A 80 -11.20 2.64 -11.02
C ARG A 80 -11.45 2.91 -12.49
N SER A 81 -10.60 3.73 -13.13
CA SER A 81 -10.71 4.03 -14.57
C SER A 81 -10.56 2.78 -15.44
N LYS A 82 -9.88 1.75 -14.94
CA LYS A 82 -9.70 0.43 -15.57
C LYS A 82 -10.78 -0.59 -15.17
N GLY A 83 -11.79 -0.18 -14.40
CA GLY A 83 -12.86 -1.07 -13.93
C GLY A 83 -12.43 -2.07 -12.86
N ILE A 84 -11.30 -1.85 -12.19
CA ILE A 84 -10.79 -2.75 -11.14
C ILE A 84 -11.57 -2.50 -9.84
N THR A 85 -12.21 -3.54 -9.32
CA THR A 85 -13.08 -3.47 -8.13
C THR A 85 -12.68 -4.44 -7.00
N ALA A 86 -11.72 -5.33 -7.23
CA ALA A 86 -11.26 -6.32 -6.28
C ALA A 86 -9.73 -6.45 -6.27
N THR A 87 -9.20 -6.93 -5.15
CA THR A 87 -7.76 -7.15 -4.93
C THR A 87 -7.51 -8.62 -4.53
N PRO A 88 -6.43 -9.27 -5.01
CA PRO A 88 -5.46 -8.73 -5.96
C PRO A 88 -5.96 -8.78 -7.41
N THR A 89 -5.66 -7.73 -8.17
CA THR A 89 -5.83 -7.66 -9.63
C THR A 89 -4.49 -7.29 -10.25
N LEU A 90 -4.12 -7.97 -11.34
CA LEU A 90 -2.88 -7.76 -12.07
C LEU A 90 -3.16 -7.02 -13.37
N VAL A 91 -2.40 -5.96 -13.62
CA VAL A 91 -2.31 -5.31 -14.95
C VAL A 91 -0.90 -5.59 -15.47
N ILE A 92 -0.79 -6.52 -16.42
CA ILE A 92 0.47 -6.90 -17.03
C ILE A 92 0.69 -6.00 -18.25
N ARG A 93 1.76 -5.20 -18.23
CA ARG A 93 2.16 -4.31 -19.32
C ARG A 93 3.38 -4.88 -20.03
N ASP A 94 3.31 -4.98 -21.34
CA ASP A 94 4.49 -5.15 -22.19
C ASP A 94 5.16 -3.79 -22.37
N ASN A 95 6.39 -3.64 -21.86
CA ASN A 95 7.13 -2.38 -21.94
C ASN A 95 7.71 -2.09 -23.34
N GLN A 96 7.76 -3.08 -24.25
CA GLN A 96 8.18 -2.86 -25.64
C GLN A 96 7.05 -2.30 -26.51
N THR A 97 5.84 -2.81 -26.34
CA THR A 97 4.68 -2.46 -27.19
C THR A 97 3.70 -1.51 -26.51
N GLY A 98 3.75 -1.40 -25.19
CA GLY A 98 2.77 -0.67 -24.39
C GLY A 98 1.43 -1.40 -24.19
N ALA A 99 1.26 -2.59 -24.77
CA ALA A 99 0.05 -3.39 -24.63
C ALA A 99 -0.17 -3.84 -23.18
N CYS A 100 -1.43 -3.90 -22.74
CA CYS A 100 -1.80 -4.26 -21.38
C CYS A 100 -2.86 -5.38 -21.36
N LEU A 101 -2.70 -6.32 -20.43
CA LEU A 101 -3.69 -7.34 -20.06
C LEU A 101 -4.08 -7.15 -18.59
N THR A 102 -5.38 -7.11 -18.30
CA THR A 102 -5.89 -7.05 -16.91
C THR A 102 -6.49 -8.41 -16.53
N THR A 103 -6.10 -8.95 -15.38
CA THR A 103 -6.66 -10.19 -14.84
C THR A 103 -6.85 -10.09 -13.32
N ALA A 104 -8.01 -10.49 -12.84
CA ALA A 104 -8.31 -10.54 -11.41
C ALA A 104 -8.07 -11.96 -10.88
N TRP A 105 -7.50 -12.08 -9.69
CA TRP A 105 -7.42 -13.38 -9.02
C TRP A 105 -8.82 -13.76 -8.52
N LEU A 106 -9.46 -14.69 -9.21
CA LEU A 106 -10.65 -15.38 -8.74
C LEU A 106 -10.17 -16.65 -8.03
N SER A 107 -10.12 -16.64 -6.71
CA SER A 107 -10.04 -17.88 -5.93
C SER A 107 -11.28 -18.71 -6.25
N LYS A 108 -11.08 -19.84 -6.94
CA LYS A 108 -12.10 -20.89 -7.07
C LYS A 108 -12.36 -21.55 -5.72
#